data_AF-M2XT12-F1
#
_entry.id   AF-M2XT12-F1
#
_cell.length_a   1.000
_cell.length_b   1.000
_cell.length_c   1.000
_cell.angle_alpha   90.00
_cell.angle_beta   90.00
_cell.angle_gamma   90.00
#
_symmetry.space_group_name_H-M   'P 1'
#
loop_
_entity.id
_entity.type
_entity.pdbx_description
1 polymer ?
#
loop_
_entity_poly.entity_id
_entity_poly.type
_entity_poly.pdbx_seq_one_letter_code
_entity_poly.pdbx_strand_id
1 'polypeptide(L)'
;MHIRPNEVSFLQSRINSNEDDKDGDSVHFEEEEASFLTEPSFPAIESAIDSAIKELGGTVFPKLCKAPIDASWISYNHDLNCNSTDEVLTVLKCSERVTKCISELCDEQLNNTELELREWFHVHPGGEWRCFVKDGILLAATPRDISCNLSLTEQDSLRVKRMLTTFFESHKEGLRGCWVIDVYMDEQQYIWVFDVESFATKKKQDEENIWEF
;
A
#
# COMPACT_ATOMS: atom_id res chain seq x y z
N MET A 1 -15.33 -1.82 -19.16
CA MET A 1 -15.02 -2.40 -20.49
C MET A 1 -13.87 -3.38 -20.27
N HIS A 2 -14.11 -4.69 -20.36
CA HIS A 2 -13.11 -5.72 -20.08
C HIS A 2 -12.10 -5.83 -21.24
N ILE A 3 -10.81 -5.74 -20.93
CA ILE A 3 -9.70 -6.08 -21.85
C ILE A 3 -8.88 -7.15 -21.16
N ARG A 4 -8.63 -8.27 -21.85
CA ARG A 4 -7.84 -9.41 -21.33
C ARG A 4 -6.34 -9.11 -21.44
N PRO A 5 -5.51 -9.44 -20.45
CA PRO A 5 -4.06 -9.39 -20.58
C PRO A 5 -3.56 -10.68 -21.26
N ASN A 6 -2.88 -10.54 -22.40
CA ASN A 6 -2.04 -11.61 -22.93
C ASN A 6 -0.58 -11.36 -22.54
N GLU A 7 0.01 -12.38 -21.95
CA GLU A 7 1.42 -12.79 -21.95
C GLU A 7 2.49 -11.68 -21.85
N VAL A 8 3.02 -11.49 -20.64
CA VAL A 8 4.34 -10.88 -20.44
C VAL A 8 5.25 -11.94 -19.80
N SER A 9 6.19 -12.46 -20.58
CA SER A 9 7.19 -13.43 -20.16
C SER A 9 8.17 -12.79 -19.17
N PHE A 10 8.20 -13.30 -17.93
CA PHE A 10 9.17 -12.91 -16.90
C PHE A 10 10.60 -13.29 -17.33
N LEU A 11 11.45 -12.30 -17.59
CA LEU A 11 12.89 -12.50 -17.73
C LEU A 11 13.55 -12.41 -16.34
N GLN A 12 13.81 -13.57 -15.72
CA GLN A 12 14.76 -13.69 -14.62
C GLN A 12 16.18 -13.76 -15.18
N SER A 13 17.03 -12.77 -14.91
CA SER A 13 18.47 -12.90 -15.11
C SER A 13 19.09 -13.66 -13.95
N ARG A 14 19.63 -14.85 -14.24
CA ARG A 14 20.48 -15.60 -13.31
C ARG A 14 21.83 -14.91 -13.20
N ILE A 15 22.22 -14.50 -11.99
CA ILE A 15 23.61 -14.16 -11.69
C ILE A 15 24.37 -15.47 -11.51
N ASN A 16 25.21 -15.82 -12.49
CA ASN A 16 26.13 -16.95 -12.37
C ASN A 16 27.49 -16.39 -11.93
N SER A 17 27.82 -16.60 -10.66
CA SER A 17 29.12 -16.30 -10.09
C SER A 17 30.13 -17.37 -10.51
N ASN A 18 31.12 -17.00 -11.32
CA ASN A 18 32.39 -17.73 -11.40
C ASN A 18 33.52 -16.69 -11.50
N GLU A 19 34.37 -16.69 -10.47
CA GLU A 19 35.65 -15.99 -10.45
C GLU A 19 36.67 -16.82 -11.23
N ASP A 20 37.42 -16.19 -12.13
CA ASP A 20 38.78 -16.62 -12.51
C ASP A 20 39.52 -15.43 -13.15
N ASP A 21 40.64 -15.04 -12.52
CA ASP A 21 41.56 -13.98 -12.92
C ASP A 21 42.32 -14.32 -14.23
N LYS A 22 42.45 -13.35 -15.16
CA LYS A 22 43.72 -12.90 -15.77
C LYS A 22 43.57 -11.87 -16.90
N ASP A 23 44.19 -10.71 -16.63
CA ASP A 23 45.09 -9.90 -17.46
C ASP A 23 44.71 -9.52 -18.91
N GLY A 24 44.43 -8.21 -19.08
CA GLY A 24 44.90 -7.40 -20.20
C GLY A 24 44.45 -7.76 -21.61
N ASP A 25 43.20 -7.44 -21.96
CA ASP A 25 42.83 -7.17 -23.34
C ASP A 25 41.92 -5.96 -23.43
N SER A 26 42.16 -5.09 -24.41
CA SER A 26 41.39 -3.87 -24.60
C SER A 26 39.93 -4.22 -24.88
N VAL A 27 39.03 -3.91 -23.95
CA VAL A 27 37.59 -4.00 -24.17
C VAL A 27 37.20 -3.00 -25.25
N HIS A 28 37.17 -3.48 -26.50
CA HIS A 28 36.37 -2.85 -27.52
C HIS A 28 34.92 -3.01 -27.05
N PHE A 29 34.35 -1.93 -26.52
CA PHE A 29 32.89 -1.84 -26.44
C PHE A 29 32.43 -1.87 -27.90
N GLU A 30 32.08 -3.05 -28.40
CA GLU A 30 31.14 -3.11 -29.48
C GLU A 30 29.90 -2.39 -28.94
N GLU A 31 29.62 -1.20 -29.50
CA GLU A 31 28.32 -0.58 -29.38
C GLU A 31 27.35 -1.55 -30.06
N GLU A 32 26.95 -2.63 -29.36
CA GLU A 32 25.62 -3.18 -29.56
C GLU A 32 24.73 -1.97 -29.41
N GLU A 33 24.12 -1.53 -30.52
CA GLU A 33 23.06 -0.53 -30.49
C GLU A 33 22.12 -0.99 -29.39
N ALA A 34 22.19 -0.33 -28.24
CA ALA A 34 21.21 -0.47 -27.19
C ALA A 34 19.94 -0.02 -27.88
N SER A 35 19.18 -0.99 -28.42
CA SER A 35 17.90 -0.77 -29.03
C SER A 35 17.14 0.00 -27.96
N PHE A 36 16.98 1.32 -28.17
CA PHE A 36 16.33 2.20 -27.21
C PHE A 36 15.00 1.53 -26.91
N LEU A 37 14.90 0.89 -25.75
CA LEU A 37 13.71 0.17 -25.35
C LEU A 37 12.63 1.24 -25.30
N THR A 38 11.76 1.27 -26.30
CA THR A 38 10.61 2.16 -26.30
C THR A 38 9.83 1.83 -25.05
N GLU A 39 9.80 2.77 -24.11
CA GLU A 39 9.09 2.59 -22.86
C GLU A 39 7.62 2.26 -23.19
N PRO A 40 7.05 1.21 -22.59
CA PRO A 40 5.66 0.88 -22.81
C PRO A 40 4.80 2.06 -22.34
N SER A 41 4.05 2.66 -23.26
CA SER A 41 3.09 3.72 -22.97
C SER A 41 1.68 3.15 -22.92
N PHE A 42 0.89 3.65 -21.98
CA PHE A 42 -0.51 3.30 -21.77
C PHE A 42 -1.37 4.58 -21.80
N PRO A 43 -1.57 5.21 -22.97
CA PRO A 43 -2.11 6.58 -23.05
C PRO A 43 -3.48 6.77 -22.39
N ALA A 44 -4.33 5.73 -22.43
CA ALA A 44 -5.64 5.76 -21.79
C ALA A 44 -5.56 5.78 -20.26
N ILE A 45 -4.62 5.03 -19.67
CA ILE A 45 -4.41 5.00 -18.22
C ILE A 45 -3.69 6.27 -17.77
N GLU A 46 -2.65 6.68 -18.49
CA GLU A 46 -1.90 7.91 -18.22
C GLU A 46 -2.84 9.13 -18.23
N SER A 47 -3.69 9.26 -19.26
CA SER A 47 -4.67 10.35 -19.32
C SER A 47 -5.73 10.29 -18.21
N ALA A 48 -6.08 9.10 -17.73
CA ALA A 48 -7.02 8.94 -16.61
C ALA A 48 -6.38 9.37 -15.29
N ILE A 49 -5.11 9.01 -15.07
CA ILE A 49 -4.34 9.43 -13.89
C ILE A 49 -4.18 10.96 -13.89
N ASP A 50 -3.75 11.56 -14.99
CA ASP A 50 -3.59 13.02 -15.08
C ASP A 50 -4.90 13.79 -14.83
N SER A 51 -6.02 13.24 -15.29
CA SER A 51 -7.35 13.83 -15.04
C SER A 51 -7.71 13.75 -13.56
N ALA A 52 -7.53 12.58 -12.95
CA ALA A 52 -7.82 12.37 -11.53
C ALA A 52 -6.92 13.22 -10.62
N ILE A 53 -5.63 13.38 -10.96
CA ILE A 53 -4.72 14.29 -10.24
C ILE A 53 -5.28 15.71 -10.23
N LYS A 54 -5.74 16.22 -11.38
CA LYS A 54 -6.32 17.57 -11.48
C LYS A 54 -7.62 17.70 -10.68
N GLU A 55 -8.47 16.69 -10.73
CA GLU A 55 -9.74 16.67 -9.99
C GLU A 55 -9.52 16.63 -8.46
N LEU A 56 -8.45 15.97 -8.01
CA LEU A 56 -8.07 15.84 -6.59
C LEU A 56 -7.16 16.98 -6.08
N GLY A 57 -7.15 18.14 -6.75
CA GLY A 57 -6.41 19.32 -6.28
C GLY A 57 -4.94 19.37 -6.67
N GLY A 58 -4.49 18.50 -7.58
CA GLY A 58 -3.16 18.53 -8.20
C GLY A 58 -2.09 17.70 -7.49
N THR A 59 -2.35 17.22 -6.27
CA THR A 59 -1.41 16.41 -5.49
C THR A 59 -2.14 15.21 -4.90
N VAL A 60 -1.64 14.00 -5.17
CA VAL A 60 -2.31 12.76 -4.76
C VAL A 60 -1.39 11.80 -4.03
N PHE A 61 -1.99 10.89 -3.27
CA PHE A 61 -1.36 9.68 -2.75
C PHE A 61 -1.84 8.47 -3.58
N PRO A 62 -0.93 7.72 -4.23
CA PRO A 62 -1.31 6.52 -4.98
C PRO A 62 -1.31 5.26 -4.12
N LYS A 63 -2.29 4.38 -4.35
CA LYS A 63 -2.39 3.07 -3.70
C LYS A 63 -2.96 2.03 -4.68
N LEU A 64 -2.39 0.83 -4.68
CA LEU A 64 -3.00 -0.35 -5.31
C LEU A 64 -3.57 -1.25 -4.21
N CYS A 65 -3.44 -2.56 -4.32
CA CYS A 65 -3.85 -3.48 -3.27
C CYS A 65 -3.10 -3.27 -1.93
N LYS A 66 -1.94 -2.57 -1.93
CA LYS A 66 -1.27 -2.04 -0.74
C LYS A 66 -0.79 -0.60 -0.97
N ALA A 67 -0.65 0.14 0.13
CA ALA A 67 -0.01 1.45 0.16
C ALA A 67 1.53 1.33 0.01
N PRO A 68 2.17 2.16 -0.83
CA PRO A 68 3.61 2.09 -1.15
C PRO A 68 4.48 2.79 -0.10
N ILE A 69 4.19 2.59 1.19
CA ILE A 69 4.83 3.35 2.28
C ILE A 69 6.35 3.14 2.40
N ASP A 70 6.85 2.06 1.81
CA ASP A 70 8.26 1.68 1.74
C ASP A 70 9.02 2.36 0.58
N ALA A 71 8.32 3.03 -0.34
CA ALA A 71 8.91 3.65 -1.51
C ALA A 71 9.17 5.16 -1.36
N SER A 72 9.00 5.75 -0.17
CA SER A 72 9.19 7.21 0.01
C SER A 72 10.60 7.69 -0.33
N TRP A 73 11.59 6.80 -0.29
CA TRP A 73 12.97 7.09 -0.67
C TRP A 73 13.16 7.50 -2.14
N ILE A 74 12.21 7.17 -3.02
CA ILE A 74 12.29 7.52 -4.45
C ILE A 74 11.89 8.98 -4.72
N SER A 75 11.03 9.56 -3.86
CA SER A 75 10.63 10.96 -3.95
C SER A 75 11.76 11.86 -3.46
N TYR A 76 11.93 13.00 -4.14
CA TYR A 76 12.89 14.03 -3.74
C TYR A 76 12.62 14.57 -2.31
N ASN A 77 11.34 14.66 -1.91
CA ASN A 77 10.94 15.19 -0.60
C ASN A 77 10.82 14.11 0.48
N HIS A 78 11.17 12.85 0.17
CA HIS A 78 10.97 11.70 1.06
C HIS A 78 9.52 11.48 1.51
N ASP A 79 8.58 11.89 0.69
CA ASP A 79 7.14 11.72 0.87
C ASP A 79 6.55 10.84 -0.26
N LEU A 80 5.24 10.65 -0.22
CA LEU A 80 4.49 9.82 -1.17
C LEU A 80 3.44 10.63 -1.90
N ASN A 81 3.60 11.95 -1.95
CA ASN A 81 2.80 12.77 -2.83
C ASN A 81 3.27 12.60 -4.27
N CYS A 82 2.31 12.68 -5.18
CA CYS A 82 2.56 12.64 -6.61
C CYS A 82 1.76 13.74 -7.28
N ASN A 83 2.42 14.46 -8.19
CA ASN A 83 1.85 15.55 -8.98
C ASN A 83 1.76 15.20 -10.48
N SER A 84 2.29 14.04 -10.88
CA SER A 84 2.28 13.57 -12.27
C SER A 84 2.06 12.06 -12.36
N THR A 85 1.64 11.60 -13.54
CA THR A 85 1.55 10.16 -13.84
C THR A 85 2.88 9.44 -13.64
N ASP A 86 3.99 10.04 -14.04
CA ASP A 86 5.32 9.42 -13.93
C ASP A 86 5.70 9.17 -12.47
N GLU A 87 5.43 10.13 -11.58
CA GLU A 87 5.66 9.97 -10.14
C GLU A 87 4.77 8.86 -9.55
N VAL A 88 3.48 8.84 -9.91
CA VAL A 88 2.54 7.79 -9.47
C VAL A 88 3.07 6.40 -9.86
N LEU A 89 3.42 6.22 -11.13
CA LEU A 89 3.92 4.93 -11.62
C LEU A 89 5.27 4.57 -11.00
N THR A 90 6.15 5.54 -10.80
CA THR A 90 7.48 5.34 -10.21
C THR A 90 7.38 4.88 -8.76
N VAL A 91 6.59 5.57 -7.92
CA VAL A 91 6.39 5.21 -6.52
C VAL A 91 5.80 3.80 -6.38
N LEU A 92 4.82 3.45 -7.23
CA LEU A 92 4.22 2.11 -7.22
C LEU A 92 5.20 1.03 -7.68
N LYS A 93 5.99 1.28 -8.74
CA LYS A 93 7.02 0.35 -9.25
C LYS A 93 8.12 0.09 -8.22
N CYS A 94 8.47 1.09 -7.41
CA CYS A 94 9.56 1.00 -6.44
C CYS A 94 9.14 0.41 -5.07
N SER A 95 7.86 0.08 -4.87
CA SER A 95 7.37 -0.50 -3.61
C SER A 95 7.43 -2.03 -3.62
N GLU A 96 8.16 -2.60 -2.66
CA GLU A 96 8.16 -4.04 -2.39
C GLU A 96 6.78 -4.47 -1.87
N ARG A 97 6.13 -3.64 -1.05
CA ARG A 97 4.77 -3.91 -0.54
C ARG A 97 3.75 -4.08 -1.67
N VAL A 98 3.80 -3.20 -2.67
CA VAL A 98 2.93 -3.28 -3.85
C VAL A 98 3.29 -4.51 -4.69
N THR A 99 4.58 -4.71 -4.97
CA THR A 99 5.07 -5.85 -5.76
C THR A 99 4.65 -7.19 -5.15
N LYS A 100 4.88 -7.36 -3.84
CA LYS A 100 4.48 -8.55 -3.10
C LYS A 100 2.98 -8.75 -3.16
N CYS A 101 2.22 -7.69 -2.93
CA CYS A 101 0.77 -7.77 -2.97
C CYS A 101 0.27 -8.27 -4.34
N ILE A 102 0.75 -7.69 -5.43
CA ILE A 102 0.40 -8.12 -6.80
C ILE A 102 0.77 -9.59 -7.03
N SER A 103 1.95 -10.02 -6.56
CA SER A 103 2.42 -11.41 -6.74
C SER A 103 1.59 -12.47 -5.99
N GLU A 104 0.85 -12.05 -4.95
CA GLU A 104 0.01 -12.93 -4.13
C GLU A 104 -1.44 -12.99 -4.65
N LEU A 105 -1.82 -12.14 -5.61
CA LEU A 105 -3.16 -12.14 -6.22
C LEU A 105 -3.27 -13.24 -7.29
N CYS A 106 -4.44 -13.90 -7.36
CA CYS A 106 -4.77 -14.72 -8.52
C CYS A 106 -5.21 -13.86 -9.72
N ASP A 107 -5.29 -14.45 -10.91
CA ASP A 107 -5.68 -13.72 -12.14
C ASP A 107 -7.02 -12.98 -12.02
N GLU A 108 -8.01 -13.58 -11.35
CA GLU A 108 -9.31 -12.94 -11.12
C GLU A 108 -9.20 -11.71 -10.20
N GLN A 109 -8.35 -11.78 -9.18
CA GLN A 109 -8.10 -10.65 -8.28
C GLN A 109 -7.27 -9.55 -8.95
N LEU A 110 -6.28 -9.95 -9.75
CA LEU A 110 -5.44 -9.02 -10.50
C LEU A 110 -6.28 -8.22 -11.51
N ASN A 111 -7.18 -8.88 -12.24
CA ASN A 111 -8.09 -8.24 -13.19
C ASN A 111 -9.09 -7.28 -12.54
N ASN A 112 -9.33 -7.43 -11.23
CA ASN A 112 -10.20 -6.55 -10.43
C ASN A 112 -9.39 -5.58 -9.54
N THR A 113 -8.07 -5.49 -9.72
CA THR A 113 -7.25 -4.55 -8.97
C THR A 113 -7.45 -3.16 -9.51
N GLU A 114 -7.69 -2.21 -8.61
CA GLU A 114 -7.92 -0.81 -8.93
C GLU A 114 -6.75 0.04 -8.43
N LEU A 115 -6.40 1.08 -9.20
CA LEU A 115 -5.52 2.14 -8.76
C LEU A 115 -6.36 3.19 -8.03
N GLU A 116 -6.15 3.30 -6.73
CA GLU A 116 -6.74 4.34 -5.89
C GLU A 116 -5.82 5.56 -5.87
N LEU A 117 -6.37 6.72 -6.26
CA LEU A 117 -5.74 8.02 -6.04
C LEU A 117 -6.55 8.78 -5.00
N ARG A 118 -5.87 9.26 -3.95
CA ARG A 118 -6.48 10.05 -2.88
C ARG A 118 -5.87 11.43 -2.86
N GLU A 119 -6.64 12.46 -2.54
CA GLU A 119 -6.11 13.80 -2.28
C GLU A 119 -5.01 13.71 -1.21
N TRP A 120 -3.86 14.34 -1.47
CA TRP A 120 -2.76 14.39 -0.52
C TRP A 120 -3.05 15.40 0.58
N PHE A 121 -2.82 14.99 1.83
CA PHE A 121 -2.82 15.90 2.98
C PHE A 121 -1.74 15.50 3.97
N HIS A 122 -1.28 16.48 4.75
CA HIS A 122 -0.26 16.23 5.77
C HIS A 122 -0.89 15.58 6.99
N VAL A 123 -0.48 14.33 7.24
CA VAL A 123 -0.89 13.56 8.41
C VAL A 123 0.14 13.77 9.51
N HIS A 124 -0.28 14.24 10.68
CA HIS A 124 0.59 14.24 11.85
C HIS A 124 0.72 12.81 12.39
N PRO A 125 1.93 12.20 12.45
CA PRO A 125 2.08 10.78 12.79
C PRO A 125 1.49 10.39 14.15
N GLY A 126 1.52 11.31 15.12
CA GLY A 126 0.91 11.10 16.45
C GLY A 126 -0.63 10.98 16.45
N GLY A 127 -1.29 11.26 15.33
CA GLY A 127 -2.74 11.10 15.16
C GLY A 127 -3.13 9.76 14.53
N GLU A 128 -2.19 8.93 14.08
CA GLU A 128 -2.49 7.65 13.43
C GLU A 128 -2.58 6.50 14.42
N TRP A 129 -3.65 5.71 14.31
CA TRP A 129 -3.96 4.60 15.20
C TRP A 129 -4.32 3.35 14.41
N ARG A 130 -3.71 2.23 14.80
CA ARG A 130 -4.12 0.90 14.35
C ARG A 130 -5.11 0.31 15.33
N CYS A 131 -6.31 0.02 14.86
CA CYS A 131 -7.41 -0.49 15.66
C CYS A 131 -7.72 -1.94 15.28
N PHE A 132 -7.91 -2.80 16.28
CA PHE A 132 -8.32 -4.19 16.11
C PHE A 132 -9.78 -4.31 16.50
N VAL A 133 -10.63 -4.68 15.55
CA VAL A 133 -12.08 -4.68 15.70
C VAL A 133 -12.62 -6.07 15.40
N LYS A 134 -13.56 -6.53 16.23
CA LYS A 134 -14.30 -7.78 15.99
C LYS A 134 -15.79 -7.55 16.15
N ASP A 135 -16.54 -7.83 15.09
CA ASP A 135 -18.00 -7.71 15.04
C ASP A 135 -18.48 -6.33 15.55
N GLY A 136 -17.81 -5.27 15.07
CA GLY A 136 -18.07 -3.87 15.46
C GLY A 136 -17.52 -3.45 16.83
N ILE A 137 -16.90 -4.36 17.59
CA ILE A 137 -16.34 -4.07 18.92
C ILE A 137 -14.83 -3.81 18.82
N LEU A 138 -14.38 -2.65 19.31
CA LEU A 138 -12.96 -2.33 19.44
C LEU A 138 -12.30 -3.20 20.52
N LEU A 139 -11.34 -4.02 20.14
CA LEU A 139 -10.58 -4.90 21.03
C LEU A 139 -9.31 -4.23 21.55
N ALA A 140 -8.59 -3.54 20.68
CA ALA A 140 -7.32 -2.87 21.00
C ALA A 140 -7.04 -1.72 20.02
N ALA A 141 -6.27 -0.74 20.46
CA ALA A 141 -5.74 0.32 19.61
C ALA A 141 -4.29 0.62 20.01
N THR A 142 -3.44 0.89 19.03
CA THR A 142 -2.03 1.27 19.22
C THR A 142 -1.69 2.43 18.28
N PRO A 143 -0.77 3.33 18.65
CA PRO A 143 -0.19 4.26 17.69
C PRO A 143 0.36 3.49 16.49
N ARG A 144 0.15 4.04 15.29
CA ARG A 144 0.58 3.40 14.04
C ARG A 144 2.06 3.63 13.76
N ASP A 145 2.56 4.81 14.09
CA ASP A 145 3.96 5.19 14.01
C ASP A 145 4.63 5.00 15.37
N ILE A 146 5.51 4.00 15.45
CA ILE A 146 6.29 3.68 16.65
C ILE A 146 7.48 4.63 16.87
N SER A 147 7.89 5.37 15.82
CA SER A 147 8.96 6.36 15.92
C SER A 147 8.47 7.66 16.56
N CYS A 148 7.16 7.90 16.49
CA CYS A 148 6.52 8.97 17.23
C CYS A 148 6.60 8.65 18.73
N ASN A 149 7.41 9.40 19.47
CA ASN A 149 7.54 9.28 20.94
C ASN A 149 6.28 9.82 21.62
N LEU A 150 5.17 9.10 21.42
CA LEU A 150 3.86 9.47 21.89
C LEU A 150 3.74 9.14 23.37
N SER A 151 4.20 10.06 24.21
CA SER A 151 3.96 10.00 25.65
C SER A 151 2.56 10.52 25.93
N LEU A 152 1.59 9.61 26.02
CA LEU A 152 0.22 9.97 26.35
C LEU A 152 0.07 10.16 27.86
N THR A 153 -0.58 11.26 28.25
CA THR A 153 -1.10 11.37 29.60
C THR A 153 -2.24 10.35 29.81
N GLU A 154 -2.57 10.06 31.06
CA GLU A 154 -3.74 9.22 31.37
C GLU A 154 -5.04 9.83 30.79
N GLN A 155 -5.15 11.17 30.83
CA GLN A 155 -6.29 11.89 30.27
C GLN A 155 -6.39 11.75 28.75
N ASP A 156 -5.26 11.84 28.04
CA ASP A 156 -5.23 11.64 26.59
C ASP A 156 -5.57 10.20 26.21
N SER A 157 -5.06 9.23 26.97
CA SER A 157 -5.36 7.81 26.77
C SER A 157 -6.86 7.52 26.95
N LEU A 158 -7.47 8.09 27.99
CA LEU A 158 -8.92 7.99 28.20
C LEU A 158 -9.72 8.67 27.09
N ARG A 159 -9.25 9.83 26.60
CA ARG A 159 -9.89 10.55 25.50
C ARG A 159 -9.88 9.72 24.22
N VAL A 160 -8.72 9.22 23.80
CA VAL A 160 -8.57 8.38 22.61
C VAL A 160 -9.44 7.13 22.72
N LYS A 161 -9.39 6.43 23.87
CA LYS A 161 -10.22 5.24 24.11
C LYS A 161 -11.70 5.53 23.90
N ARG A 162 -12.22 6.61 24.50
CA ARG A 162 -13.63 6.98 24.33
C ARG A 162 -13.97 7.27 22.87
N MET A 163 -13.16 8.08 22.19
CA MET A 163 -13.42 8.46 20.81
C MET A 163 -13.46 7.24 19.87
N LEU A 164 -12.46 6.37 19.94
CA LEU A 164 -12.41 5.17 19.09
C LEU A 164 -13.56 4.21 19.42
N THR A 165 -13.88 4.01 20.71
CA THR A 165 -14.99 3.14 21.12
C THR A 165 -16.32 3.64 20.55
N THR A 166 -16.62 4.94 20.72
CA THR A 166 -17.83 5.56 20.17
C THR A 166 -17.89 5.47 18.65
N PHE A 167 -16.75 5.69 17.98
CA PHE A 167 -16.66 5.58 16.53
C PHE A 167 -17.00 4.18 16.03
N PHE A 168 -16.40 3.12 16.60
CA PHE A 168 -16.68 1.76 16.15
C PHE A 168 -18.09 1.28 16.56
N GLU A 169 -18.59 1.66 17.74
CA GLU A 169 -19.96 1.34 18.16
C GLU A 169 -21.02 1.94 17.23
N SER A 170 -20.81 3.18 16.77
CA SER A 170 -21.73 3.83 15.82
C SER A 170 -21.72 3.21 14.42
N HIS A 171 -20.66 2.49 14.05
CA HIS A 171 -20.48 1.86 12.73
C HIS A 171 -20.56 0.32 12.76
N LYS A 172 -20.99 -0.27 13.89
CA LYS A 172 -20.96 -1.72 14.12
C LYS A 172 -21.66 -2.56 13.05
N GLU A 173 -22.75 -2.06 12.46
CA GLU A 173 -23.55 -2.79 11.48
C GLU A 173 -22.76 -3.09 10.19
N GLY A 174 -21.78 -2.25 9.85
CA GLY A 174 -20.91 -2.45 8.68
C GLY A 174 -19.66 -3.29 8.96
N LEU A 175 -19.38 -3.65 10.22
CA LEU A 175 -18.09 -4.20 10.65
C LEU A 175 -18.21 -5.63 11.21
N ARG A 176 -18.93 -6.51 10.51
CA ARG A 176 -19.00 -7.95 10.85
C ARG A 176 -17.68 -8.64 10.53
N GLY A 177 -17.20 -9.53 11.40
CA GLY A 177 -15.90 -10.21 11.25
C GLY A 177 -14.75 -9.52 11.99
N CYS A 178 -13.50 -9.87 11.63
CA CYS A 178 -12.30 -9.39 12.31
C CYS A 178 -11.47 -8.47 11.39
N TRP A 179 -11.28 -7.23 11.81
CA TRP A 179 -10.66 -6.16 11.03
C TRP A 179 -9.52 -5.44 11.77
N VAL A 180 -8.43 -5.19 11.07
CA VAL A 180 -7.43 -4.19 11.43
C VAL A 180 -7.79 -2.94 10.64
N ILE A 181 -8.07 -1.86 11.35
CA ILE A 181 -8.50 -0.60 10.75
C ILE A 181 -7.50 0.48 11.18
N ASP A 182 -6.78 1.01 10.21
CA ASP A 182 -5.90 2.16 10.42
C ASP A 182 -6.75 3.43 10.29
N VAL A 183 -6.76 4.24 11.33
CA VAL A 183 -7.51 5.50 11.39
C VAL A 183 -6.60 6.67 11.72
N TYR A 184 -6.97 7.85 11.27
CA TYR A 184 -6.35 9.12 11.65
C TYR A 184 -7.33 9.96 12.45
N MET A 185 -6.88 10.45 13.60
CA MET A 185 -7.59 11.39 14.45
C MET A 185 -6.97 12.76 14.28
N ASP A 186 -7.75 13.70 13.74
CA ASP A 186 -7.29 15.07 13.54
C ASP A 186 -7.43 15.93 14.82
N GLU A 187 -6.95 17.18 14.74
CA GLU A 187 -7.01 18.15 15.83
C GLU A 187 -8.45 18.55 16.21
N GLN A 188 -9.39 18.41 15.26
CA GLN A 188 -10.82 18.70 15.44
C GLN A 188 -11.60 17.50 15.98
N GLN A 189 -10.92 16.39 16.25
CA GLN A 189 -11.49 15.15 16.77
C GLN A 189 -12.37 14.39 15.77
N TYR A 190 -12.22 14.64 14.47
CA TYR A 190 -12.75 13.73 13.45
C TYR A 190 -11.85 12.51 13.30
N ILE A 191 -12.49 11.38 12.96
CA ILE A 191 -11.84 10.11 12.71
C ILE A 191 -11.99 9.78 11.23
N TRP A 192 -10.85 9.64 10.56
CA TRP A 192 -10.72 9.31 9.15
C TRP A 192 -10.25 7.86 9.02
N VAL A 193 -10.92 7.06 8.21
CA VAL A 193 -10.48 5.68 7.95
C VAL A 193 -9.48 5.68 6.81
N PHE A 194 -8.26 5.19 7.07
CA PHE A 194 -7.19 5.15 6.06
C PHE A 194 -7.10 3.80 5.39
N ASP A 195 -7.16 2.71 6.17
CA ASP A 195 -7.02 1.36 5.64
C ASP A 195 -7.84 0.36 6.45
N VAL A 196 -8.29 -0.69 5.77
CA VAL A 196 -9.08 -1.78 6.37
C VAL A 196 -8.53 -3.11 5.87
N GLU A 197 -8.04 -3.93 6.79
CA GLU A 197 -7.49 -5.25 6.49
C GLU A 197 -8.20 -6.32 7.34
N SER A 198 -8.47 -7.50 6.80
CA SER A 198 -8.98 -8.62 7.60
C SER A 198 -7.85 -9.37 8.31
N PHE A 199 -7.98 -9.71 9.59
CA PHE A 199 -6.97 -10.51 10.32
C PHE A 199 -7.44 -11.86 10.84
N ALA A 200 -8.70 -12.25 10.58
CA ALA A 200 -9.12 -13.61 10.84
C ALA A 200 -8.53 -14.54 9.76
N THR A 201 -7.78 -15.55 10.21
CA THR A 201 -7.46 -16.71 9.38
C THR A 201 -8.77 -17.24 8.81
N LYS A 202 -8.86 -17.36 7.48
CA LYS A 202 -9.82 -18.27 6.87
C LYS A 202 -9.54 -19.63 7.50
N LYS A 203 -10.27 -20.03 8.54
CA LYS A 203 -10.43 -21.46 8.78
C LYS A 203 -11.08 -21.95 7.51
N LYS A 204 -10.32 -22.70 6.71
CA LYS A 204 -10.92 -23.61 5.74
C LYS A 204 -12.05 -24.30 6.49
N GLN A 205 -13.23 -24.23 5.90
CA GLN A 205 -14.37 -25.01 6.33
C GLN A 205 -14.07 -26.47 5.98
N ASP A 206 -13.17 -27.06 6.75
CA ASP A 206 -13.08 -28.49 6.95
C ASP A 206 -13.73 -28.72 8.31
N GLU A 207 -15.05 -28.90 8.25
CA GLU A 207 -15.78 -29.60 9.29
C GLU A 207 -15.16 -30.98 9.41
N GLU A 208 -14.33 -31.20 10.42
CA GLU A 208 -14.22 -32.48 11.12
C GLU A 208 -13.28 -32.30 12.32
N ASN A 209 -13.88 -32.37 13.51
CA ASN A 209 -13.41 -32.96 14.77
C ASN A 209 -11.94 -32.78 15.23
N ILE A 210 -11.78 -32.92 16.55
CA ILE A 210 -10.52 -32.97 17.31
C ILE A 210 -10.08 -31.53 17.64
N TRP A 211 -10.23 -31.07 18.89
CA TRP A 211 -9.52 -31.58 20.07
C TRP A 211 -10.41 -31.62 21.32
N GLU A 212 -10.65 -32.82 21.85
CA GLU A 212 -10.68 -33.03 23.29
C GLU A 212 -9.23 -33.18 23.76
N PHE A 213 -8.85 -32.41 24.79
CA PHE A 213 -8.07 -32.83 25.96
C PHE A 213 -8.27 -31.81 27.07
#